data_AF-A0A2D7I5L7-F1
#
_entry.id   AF-A0A2D7I5L7-F1
#
_cell.length_a   1.000
_cell.length_b   1.000
_cell.length_c   1.000
_cell.angle_alpha   90.00
_cell.angle_beta   90.00
_cell.angle_gamma   90.00
#
_symmetry.space_group_name_H-M   'P 1'
#
loop_
_entity.id
_entity.type
_entity.pdbx_description
1 polymer ?
#
loop_
_entity_poly.entity_id
_entity_poly.type
_entity_poly.pdbx_seq_one_letter_code
_entity_poly.pdbx_strand_id
1 'polypeptide(L)'
;MRWTSWRGFRVSLISGRKILFLSLMMTFLMPFAQSGADPVGAGVSGTASVSEVSEPSKSNGDPLEKMNRGIFWLNEKGDIYLVAPAARVWRWVTPSFVRTAVVNVNRLILMPAIFGNDIFQLKFDKAGEDFLRVVFNASFGLGGLIDVATMVDIPQNDEDFGQTLGYWGVPHGPYLMLPLFGPATVRDGVGRVVDSGATFYFTLLPIWGTFIIRGVDLLNLRSRYLEEVDESRRDAFDYYVFMREAYMQNRDAKVARARGEDYQRAADDDLYYFDDEELEIEEYNDQVERKLQREQEKKKQDNEASTQKDAGEVKQ
;
A
#
# COMPACT_ATOMS: atom_id res chain seq x y z
N MET A 1 -8.71 44.21 14.53
CA MET A 1 -9.57 43.30 15.31
C MET A 1 -8.79 42.02 15.56
N ARG A 2 -8.38 41.80 16.82
CA ARG A 2 -7.68 40.59 17.28
C ARG A 2 -8.74 39.62 17.80
N TRP A 3 -8.75 38.39 17.29
CA TRP A 3 -9.49 37.29 17.91
C TRP A 3 -8.51 36.41 18.67
N THR A 4 -8.70 36.39 19.98
CA THR A 4 -7.89 35.70 20.98
C THR A 4 -8.39 34.27 21.20
N SER A 5 -7.42 33.36 21.25
CA SER A 5 -7.36 32.07 21.95
C SER A 5 -8.63 31.54 22.64
N TRP A 6 -9.03 30.32 22.26
CA TRP A 6 -9.72 29.40 23.17
C TRP A 6 -8.75 28.34 23.66
N ARG A 7 -8.39 28.42 24.94
CA ARG A 7 -7.75 27.35 25.70
C ARG A 7 -8.84 26.62 26.48
N GLY A 8 -8.75 25.29 26.51
CA GLY A 8 -9.17 24.52 27.68
C GLY A 8 -10.29 23.51 27.44
N PHE A 9 -9.92 22.28 27.07
CA PHE A 9 -10.58 21.11 27.63
C PHE A 9 -9.52 20.03 27.87
N ARG A 10 -9.10 19.88 29.13
CA ARG A 10 -8.29 18.74 29.59
C ARG A 10 -9.27 17.69 30.11
N VAL A 11 -9.39 16.56 29.41
CA VAL A 11 -9.98 15.34 29.98
C VAL A 11 -8.81 14.44 30.36
N SER A 12 -8.56 14.37 31.67
CA SER A 12 -7.78 13.33 32.33
C SER A 12 -8.74 12.23 32.78
N LEU A 13 -8.23 11.00 32.95
CA LEU A 13 -8.88 9.73 33.36
C LEU A 13 -9.41 8.88 32.17
N ILE A 14 -9.10 7.59 31.99
CA ILE A 14 -8.58 6.52 32.84
C ILE A 14 -7.76 5.52 31.99
N SER A 15 -6.56 5.20 32.48
CA SER A 15 -5.78 4.01 32.15
C SER A 15 -6.56 2.73 32.50
N GLY A 16 -6.84 1.84 31.54
CA GLY A 16 -7.40 0.52 31.89
C GLY A 16 -8.18 -0.27 30.84
N ARG A 17 -8.13 0.07 29.55
CA ARG A 17 -8.91 -0.64 28.50
C ARG A 17 -8.07 -1.26 27.40
N LYS A 18 -6.87 -1.77 27.72
CA LYS A 18 -6.04 -2.54 26.78
C LYS A 18 -6.35 -4.05 26.74
N ILE A 19 -7.15 -4.56 27.68
CA ILE A 19 -7.33 -6.02 27.87
C ILE A 19 -8.68 -6.54 27.33
N LEU A 20 -9.66 -5.66 27.10
CA LEU A 20 -11.02 -6.10 26.71
C LEU A 20 -11.20 -6.38 25.21
N PHE A 21 -10.37 -5.82 24.32
CA PHE A 21 -10.49 -6.05 22.88
C PHE A 21 -9.76 -7.31 22.39
N LEU A 22 -8.69 -7.74 23.07
CA LEU A 22 -8.02 -9.02 22.79
C LEU A 22 -8.94 -10.23 23.06
N SER A 23 -9.89 -10.11 23.99
CA SER A 23 -10.84 -11.19 24.31
C SER A 23 -11.95 -11.36 23.27
N LEU A 24 -12.23 -10.35 22.42
CA LEU A 24 -13.28 -10.42 21.40
C LEU A 24 -12.76 -10.91 20.04
N MET A 25 -11.44 -10.82 19.79
CA MET A 25 -10.79 -11.34 18.56
C MET A 25 -10.56 -12.85 18.58
N MET A 26 -10.61 -13.48 19.77
CA MET A 26 -10.32 -14.91 19.93
C MET A 26 -11.55 -15.82 19.71
N THR A 27 -12.75 -15.25 19.61
CA THR A 27 -14.01 -15.99 19.43
C THR A 27 -14.45 -16.19 17.98
N PHE A 28 -13.70 -15.68 16.99
CA PHE A 28 -14.03 -15.81 15.55
C PHE A 28 -13.17 -16.84 14.80
N LEU A 29 -12.27 -17.55 15.48
CA LEU A 29 -11.40 -18.59 14.93
C LEU A 29 -11.69 -19.94 15.59
N MET A 30 -12.83 -20.54 15.26
CA MET A 30 -12.99 -22.00 15.35
C MET A 30 -13.83 -22.52 14.19
N PRO A 31 -13.26 -23.44 13.42
CA PRO A 31 -13.99 -24.64 13.07
C PRO A 31 -13.25 -25.88 13.62
N PHE A 32 -14.01 -26.63 14.43
CA PHE A 32 -14.08 -28.10 14.38
C PHE A 32 -12.76 -28.91 14.43
N ALA A 33 -12.39 -29.36 15.64
CA ALA A 33 -11.60 -30.58 15.81
C ALA A 33 -11.86 -31.23 17.20
N GLN A 34 -12.77 -32.20 17.24
CA GLN A 34 -12.72 -33.36 18.15
C GLN A 34 -12.48 -34.57 17.23
N SER A 35 -11.70 -35.60 17.55
CA SER A 35 -11.29 -36.16 18.83
C SER A 35 -10.04 -37.05 18.67
N GLY A 36 -9.35 -37.31 19.80
CA GLY A 36 -8.69 -38.59 20.06
C GLY A 36 -7.16 -38.60 20.12
N ALA A 37 -6.60 -38.50 21.32
CA ALA A 37 -5.59 -39.42 21.90
C ALA A 37 -5.03 -38.88 23.22
N ASP A 38 -4.82 -39.79 24.17
CA ASP A 38 -4.61 -39.62 25.62
C ASP A 38 -3.27 -38.98 26.07
N PRO A 39 -3.17 -38.53 27.35
CA PRO A 39 -1.97 -37.88 27.89
C PRO A 39 -1.00 -38.88 28.55
N VAL A 40 0.31 -38.65 28.42
CA VAL A 40 1.35 -39.33 29.22
C VAL A 40 2.28 -38.30 29.88
N GLY A 41 2.07 -38.15 31.19
CA GLY A 41 3.10 -38.28 32.24
C GLY A 41 4.46 -37.59 32.14
N ALA A 42 4.59 -36.51 32.92
CA ALA A 42 5.61 -36.26 33.96
C ALA A 42 7.13 -36.25 33.64
N GLY A 43 7.73 -35.09 33.89
CA GLY A 43 8.89 -34.93 34.79
C GLY A 43 10.25 -34.69 34.15
N VAL A 44 10.91 -33.58 34.54
CA VAL A 44 12.19 -33.57 35.29
C VAL A 44 12.68 -32.12 35.50
N SER A 45 13.00 -31.83 36.76
CA SER A 45 13.69 -30.65 37.30
C SER A 45 15.11 -30.49 36.73
N GLY A 46 15.60 -29.26 36.56
CA GLY A 46 17.01 -29.02 36.25
C GLY A 46 17.43 -27.55 36.14
N THR A 47 17.69 -26.93 37.29
CA THR A 47 18.74 -25.93 37.59
C THR A 47 19.06 -24.79 36.59
N ALA A 48 18.90 -23.57 37.12
CA ALA A 48 19.38 -22.31 36.56
C ALA A 48 20.88 -22.32 36.27
N SER A 49 21.23 -21.95 35.03
CA SER A 49 22.52 -21.35 34.69
C SER A 49 22.21 -19.98 34.08
N VAL A 50 22.79 -18.94 34.68
CA VAL A 50 22.74 -17.57 34.17
C VAL A 50 23.61 -17.56 32.92
N SER A 51 22.97 -17.66 31.76
CA SER A 51 23.63 -17.44 30.48
C SER A 51 23.89 -15.94 30.33
N GLU A 52 25.18 -15.64 30.35
CA GLU A 52 25.83 -14.46 29.78
C GLU A 52 24.97 -13.79 28.70
N VAL A 53 24.65 -12.51 28.91
CA VAL A 53 24.05 -11.65 27.89
C VAL A 53 25.08 -11.53 26.78
N SER A 54 25.00 -12.46 25.83
CA SER A 54 25.58 -12.27 24.51
C SER A 54 24.98 -10.99 23.95
N GLU A 55 25.85 -10.05 23.60
CA GLU A 55 25.47 -8.94 22.74
C GLU A 55 24.61 -9.49 21.59
N PRO A 56 23.56 -8.78 21.14
CA PRO A 56 22.80 -9.21 19.99
C PRO A 56 23.77 -9.29 18.81
N SER A 57 24.29 -10.49 18.56
CA SER A 57 25.00 -10.81 17.35
C SER A 57 24.08 -10.37 16.23
N LYS A 58 24.56 -9.52 15.34
CA LYS A 58 23.93 -9.23 14.03
C LYS A 58 23.63 -10.57 13.37
N SER A 59 22.49 -11.17 13.68
CA SER A 59 22.04 -12.39 13.03
C SER A 59 21.53 -11.94 11.68
N ASN A 60 22.06 -12.60 10.66
CA ASN A 60 21.57 -12.57 9.29
C ASN A 60 20.04 -12.42 9.27
N GLY A 61 19.57 -11.24 8.83
CA GLY A 61 18.23 -10.69 9.10
C GLY A 61 17.01 -11.41 8.50
N ASP A 62 17.16 -12.64 8.02
CA ASP A 62 16.06 -13.50 7.58
C ASP A 62 16.28 -14.97 7.97
N PRO A 63 15.59 -15.47 9.02
CA PRO A 63 15.67 -16.88 9.43
C PRO A 63 15.21 -17.88 8.36
N LEU A 64 14.42 -17.43 7.37
CA LEU A 64 13.79 -18.25 6.34
C LEU A 64 14.37 -17.99 4.94
N GLU A 65 15.57 -17.41 4.86
CA GLU A 65 16.18 -16.92 3.61
C GLU A 65 16.19 -17.96 2.49
N LYS A 66 16.53 -19.22 2.78
CA LYS A 66 16.57 -20.28 1.74
C LYS A 66 15.20 -20.51 1.11
N MET A 67 14.14 -20.55 1.93
CA MET A 67 12.76 -20.70 1.46
C MET A 67 12.35 -19.44 0.70
N ASN A 68 12.62 -18.28 1.28
CA ASN A 68 12.22 -16.99 0.74
C ASN A 68 12.88 -16.71 -0.63
N ARG A 69 14.17 -17.04 -0.81
CA ARG A 69 14.87 -16.95 -2.10
C ARG A 69 14.30 -17.91 -3.13
N GLY A 70 13.91 -19.12 -2.73
CA GLY A 70 13.27 -20.08 -3.64
C GLY A 70 11.92 -19.58 -4.17
N ILE A 71 11.09 -19.03 -3.28
CA ILE A 71 9.80 -18.43 -3.67
C ILE A 71 10.02 -17.14 -4.47
N PHE A 72 11.02 -16.34 -4.09
CA PHE A 72 11.39 -15.14 -4.84
C PHE A 72 11.76 -15.48 -6.27
N TRP A 73 12.58 -16.49 -6.48
CA TRP A 73 12.94 -16.95 -7.83
C TRP A 73 11.70 -17.34 -8.63
N LEU A 74 10.74 -18.05 -8.02
CA LEU A 74 9.48 -18.41 -8.68
C LEU A 74 8.68 -17.16 -9.08
N ASN A 75 8.53 -16.19 -8.16
CA ASN A 75 7.84 -14.93 -8.42
C ASN A 75 8.54 -14.13 -9.52
N GLU A 76 9.87 -14.05 -9.47
CA GLU A 76 10.69 -13.31 -10.44
C GLU A 76 10.59 -13.93 -11.83
N LYS A 77 10.66 -15.26 -11.96
CA LYS A 77 10.45 -15.92 -13.26
C LYS A 77 9.02 -15.74 -13.76
N GLY A 78 8.04 -15.79 -12.87
CA GLY A 78 6.65 -15.45 -13.20
C GLY A 78 6.52 -14.03 -13.75
N ASP A 79 7.16 -13.06 -13.12
CA ASP A 79 7.17 -11.67 -13.59
C ASP A 79 7.82 -11.55 -14.97
N ILE A 80 9.06 -12.03 -15.11
CA ILE A 80 9.85 -11.87 -16.34
C ILE A 80 9.17 -12.52 -17.55
N TYR A 81 8.61 -13.72 -17.37
CA TYR A 81 8.08 -14.50 -18.50
C TYR A 81 6.57 -14.30 -18.73
N LEU A 82 5.79 -13.89 -17.73
CA LEU A 82 4.33 -13.79 -17.85
C LEU A 82 3.83 -12.38 -17.56
N VAL A 83 4.10 -11.84 -16.36
CA VAL A 83 3.47 -10.60 -15.90
C VAL A 83 4.00 -9.39 -16.66
N ALA A 84 5.32 -9.24 -16.79
CA ALA A 84 5.93 -8.08 -17.47
C ALA A 84 5.56 -8.03 -18.96
N PRO A 85 5.62 -9.12 -19.75
CA PRO A 85 5.12 -9.11 -21.13
C PRO A 85 3.64 -8.75 -21.23
N ALA A 86 2.79 -9.33 -20.36
CA ALA A 86 1.37 -9.02 -20.33
C ALA A 86 1.09 -7.55 -19.93
N ALA A 87 1.87 -7.01 -18.99
CA ALA A 87 1.77 -5.62 -18.55
C ALA A 87 2.20 -4.64 -19.66
N ARG A 88 3.20 -4.98 -20.49
CA ARG A 88 3.54 -4.20 -21.70
C ARG A 88 2.39 -4.18 -22.69
N VAL A 89 1.75 -5.32 -22.94
CA VAL A 89 0.57 -5.41 -23.80
C VAL A 89 -0.56 -4.57 -23.22
N TRP A 90 -0.83 -4.67 -21.91
CA TRP A 90 -1.82 -3.84 -21.22
C TRP A 90 -1.53 -2.34 -21.38
N ARG A 91 -0.29 -1.89 -21.14
CA ARG A 91 0.13 -0.50 -21.36
C ARG A 91 -0.09 -0.03 -22.80
N TRP A 92 0.14 -0.93 -23.76
CA TRP A 92 0.04 -0.62 -25.18
C TRP A 92 -1.41 -0.53 -25.68
N VAL A 93 -2.29 -1.45 -25.26
CA VAL A 93 -3.70 -1.47 -25.69
C VAL A 93 -4.60 -0.55 -24.88
N THR A 94 -4.25 -0.28 -23.61
CA THR A 94 -5.12 0.42 -22.67
C THR A 94 -4.68 1.89 -22.50
N PRO A 95 -5.52 2.87 -22.87
CA PRO A 95 -5.23 4.28 -22.67
C PRO A 95 -4.97 4.64 -21.21
N SER A 96 -4.17 5.67 -20.95
CA SER A 96 -3.80 6.09 -19.58
C SER A 96 -5.03 6.35 -18.70
N PHE A 97 -6.06 7.04 -19.20
CA PHE A 97 -7.26 7.34 -18.41
C PHE A 97 -7.99 6.07 -17.91
N VAL A 98 -7.97 4.98 -18.68
CA VAL A 98 -8.55 3.69 -18.24
C VAL A 98 -7.67 3.06 -17.17
N ARG A 99 -6.34 3.10 -17.34
CA ARG A 99 -5.39 2.60 -16.34
C ARG A 99 -5.52 3.36 -15.02
N THR A 100 -5.68 4.68 -15.06
CA THR A 100 -5.98 5.52 -13.89
C THR A 100 -7.33 5.16 -13.27
N ALA A 101 -8.37 4.97 -14.07
CA ALA A 101 -9.68 4.58 -13.56
C ALA A 101 -9.66 3.23 -12.84
N VAL A 102 -8.86 2.26 -13.31
CA VAL A 102 -8.65 0.97 -12.62
C VAL A 102 -8.03 1.18 -11.24
N VAL A 103 -7.02 2.04 -11.12
CA VAL A 103 -6.41 2.39 -9.81
C VAL A 103 -7.46 3.01 -8.88
N ASN A 104 -8.21 4.00 -9.37
CA ASN A 104 -9.20 4.71 -8.56
C ASN A 104 -10.33 3.79 -8.07
N VAL A 105 -10.82 2.89 -8.94
CA VAL A 105 -11.82 1.90 -8.55
C VAL A 105 -11.27 0.93 -7.53
N ASN A 106 -10.03 0.44 -7.71
CA ASN A 106 -9.40 -0.45 -6.74
C ASN A 106 -9.25 0.22 -5.36
N ARG A 107 -8.84 1.49 -5.33
CA ARG A 107 -8.77 2.29 -4.10
C ARG A 107 -10.13 2.42 -3.41
N LEU A 108 -11.19 2.71 -4.16
CA LEU A 108 -12.54 2.77 -3.61
C LEU A 108 -12.98 1.42 -3.02
N ILE A 109 -12.60 0.32 -3.65
CA ILE A 109 -12.92 -1.04 -3.17
C ILE A 109 -12.18 -1.39 -1.88
N LEU A 110 -10.91 -0.96 -1.74
CA LEU A 110 -10.11 -1.21 -0.54
C LEU A 110 -10.49 -0.32 0.65
N MET A 111 -11.14 0.83 0.39
CA MET A 111 -11.47 1.84 1.39
C MET A 111 -12.18 1.33 2.66
N PRO A 112 -13.12 0.36 2.61
CA PRO A 112 -13.73 -0.18 3.84
C PRO A 112 -12.73 -0.84 4.79
N ALA A 113 -11.70 -1.50 4.26
CA ALA A 113 -10.64 -2.08 5.08
C ALA A 113 -9.76 -0.97 5.68
N ILE A 114 -9.40 0.04 4.89
CA ILE A 114 -8.58 1.18 5.34
C ILE A 114 -9.31 1.96 6.46
N PHE A 115 -10.56 2.35 6.21
CA PHE A 115 -11.44 2.99 7.18
C PHE A 115 -11.58 2.19 8.48
N GLY A 116 -11.76 0.87 8.37
CA GLY A 116 -11.84 -0.01 9.55
C GLY A 116 -10.54 -0.03 10.36
N ASN A 117 -9.40 -0.04 9.68
CA ASN A 117 -8.08 0.01 10.31
C ASN A 117 -7.82 1.36 10.97
N ASP A 118 -8.18 2.48 10.35
CA ASP A 118 -8.12 3.80 10.99
C ASP A 118 -8.89 3.84 12.32
N ILE A 119 -10.09 3.28 12.34
CA ILE A 119 -10.89 3.17 13.56
C ILE A 119 -10.17 2.29 14.60
N PHE A 120 -9.63 1.13 14.19
CA PHE A 120 -8.91 0.24 15.11
C PHE A 120 -7.61 0.84 15.63
N GLN A 121 -7.02 1.79 14.91
CA GLN A 121 -5.86 2.57 15.32
C GLN A 121 -6.23 3.88 16.03
N LEU A 122 -7.53 4.10 16.31
CA LEU A 122 -8.05 5.29 17.00
C LEU A 122 -7.79 6.62 16.26
N LYS A 123 -7.61 6.57 14.93
CA LYS A 123 -7.37 7.73 14.07
C LYS A 123 -8.68 8.23 13.46
N PHE A 124 -9.54 8.81 14.29
CA PHE A 124 -10.88 9.23 13.85
C PHE A 124 -10.86 10.32 12.77
N ASP A 125 -9.84 11.20 12.78
CA ASP A 125 -9.68 12.21 11.74
C ASP A 125 -9.39 11.56 10.38
N LYS A 126 -8.53 10.54 10.35
CA LYS A 126 -8.19 9.76 9.15
C LYS A 126 -9.36 8.92 8.65
N ALA A 127 -10.08 8.26 9.55
CA ALA A 127 -11.33 7.59 9.21
C ALA A 127 -12.37 8.56 8.60
N GLY A 128 -12.40 9.82 9.06
CA GLY A 128 -13.22 10.88 8.48
C GLY A 128 -12.81 11.23 7.06
N GLU A 129 -11.51 11.39 6.80
CA GLU A 129 -10.95 11.61 5.46
C GLU A 129 -11.33 10.47 4.51
N ASP A 130 -11.09 9.22 4.91
CA ASP A 130 -11.40 8.03 4.10
C ASP A 130 -12.89 7.90 3.80
N PHE A 131 -13.75 8.16 4.79
CA PHE A 131 -15.19 8.20 4.58
C PHE A 131 -15.58 9.26 3.55
N LEU A 132 -15.01 10.46 3.64
CA LEU A 132 -15.24 11.50 2.64
C LEU A 132 -14.73 11.09 1.26
N ARG A 133 -13.57 10.43 1.17
CA ARG A 133 -13.08 9.87 -0.11
C ARG A 133 -14.09 8.91 -0.73
N VAL A 134 -14.67 7.99 0.05
CA VAL A 134 -15.77 7.11 -0.44
C VAL A 134 -16.92 7.94 -0.98
N VAL A 135 -17.42 8.89 -0.19
CA VAL A 135 -18.60 9.69 -0.55
C VAL A 135 -18.37 10.47 -1.84
N PHE A 136 -17.24 11.18 -1.94
CA PHE A 136 -16.92 12.00 -3.10
C PHE A 136 -16.65 11.16 -4.34
N ASN A 137 -15.85 10.11 -4.23
CA ASN A 137 -15.49 9.28 -5.39
C ASN A 137 -16.68 8.42 -5.87
N ALA A 138 -17.51 7.93 -4.97
CA ALA A 138 -18.71 7.20 -5.35
C ALA A 138 -19.77 8.12 -6.00
N SER A 139 -20.01 9.30 -5.41
CA SER A 139 -21.12 10.19 -5.82
C SER A 139 -20.77 11.09 -7.00
N PHE A 140 -19.59 11.70 -6.98
CA PHE A 140 -19.14 12.65 -8.01
C PHE A 140 -18.09 12.05 -8.94
N GLY A 141 -17.40 10.99 -8.50
CA GLY A 141 -16.36 10.30 -9.25
C GLY A 141 -16.84 9.19 -10.18
N LEU A 142 -18.13 9.15 -10.52
CA LEU A 142 -18.75 8.10 -11.35
C LEU A 142 -18.51 6.69 -10.80
N GLY A 143 -18.74 6.49 -9.49
CA GLY A 143 -18.51 5.20 -8.85
C GLY A 143 -17.03 4.85 -8.65
N GLY A 144 -16.17 5.87 -8.50
CA GLY A 144 -14.74 5.70 -8.27
C GLY A 144 -13.87 5.65 -9.53
N LEU A 145 -14.41 5.91 -10.72
CA LEU A 145 -13.58 6.04 -11.93
C LEU A 145 -12.71 7.31 -11.89
N ILE A 146 -13.22 8.37 -11.27
CA ILE A 146 -12.53 9.66 -11.11
C ILE A 146 -12.31 9.90 -9.62
N ASP A 147 -11.06 10.20 -9.24
CA ASP A 147 -10.71 10.57 -7.88
C ASP A 147 -11.01 12.05 -7.61
N VAL A 148 -12.29 12.35 -7.39
CA VAL A 148 -12.78 13.70 -7.08
C VAL A 148 -12.30 14.15 -5.70
N ALA A 149 -12.14 13.22 -4.77
CA ALA A 149 -11.70 13.52 -3.41
C ALA A 149 -10.32 14.19 -3.38
N THR A 150 -9.38 13.70 -4.20
CA THR A 150 -8.06 14.34 -4.37
C THR A 150 -8.17 15.73 -5.00
N MET A 151 -9.12 15.95 -5.93
CA MET A 151 -9.32 17.29 -6.53
C MET A 151 -9.84 18.33 -5.55
N VAL A 152 -10.39 17.91 -4.41
CA VAL A 152 -10.86 18.78 -3.32
C VAL A 152 -9.97 18.67 -2.08
N ASP A 153 -8.72 18.23 -2.27
CA ASP A 153 -7.66 18.15 -1.25
C ASP A 153 -7.99 17.27 -0.04
N ILE A 154 -8.77 16.20 -0.22
CA ILE A 154 -8.98 15.20 0.84
C ILE A 154 -7.78 14.23 0.82
N PRO A 155 -6.95 14.16 1.89
CA PRO A 155 -5.78 13.30 1.93
C PRO A 155 -6.13 11.82 1.80
N GLN A 156 -5.27 11.05 1.13
CA GLN A 156 -5.41 9.60 1.04
C GLN A 156 -4.68 8.92 2.19
N ASN A 157 -5.28 7.87 2.74
CA ASN A 157 -4.63 7.00 3.73
C ASN A 157 -4.50 5.58 3.15
N ASP A 158 -3.56 4.80 3.69
CA ASP A 158 -3.20 3.47 3.19
C ASP A 158 -3.04 2.44 4.33
N GLU A 159 -3.81 2.63 5.40
CA GLU A 159 -3.84 1.73 6.56
C GLU A 159 -4.30 0.32 6.23
N ASP A 160 -3.64 -0.66 6.87
CA ASP A 160 -3.96 -2.08 6.74
C ASP A 160 -3.90 -2.78 8.09
N PHE A 161 -4.43 -4.00 8.18
CA PHE A 161 -4.55 -4.69 9.46
C PHE A 161 -3.20 -5.11 10.05
N GLY A 162 -2.16 -5.29 9.23
CA GLY A 162 -0.82 -5.48 9.77
C GLY A 162 -0.27 -4.20 10.41
N GLN A 163 -0.63 -3.01 9.90
CA GLN A 163 -0.30 -1.72 10.55
C GLN A 163 -1.06 -1.61 11.86
N THR A 164 -2.34 -1.99 11.87
CA THR A 164 -3.16 -2.04 13.09
C THR A 164 -2.54 -2.95 14.15
N LEU A 165 -2.12 -4.17 13.79
CA LEU A 165 -1.41 -5.06 14.70
C LEU A 165 -0.10 -4.41 15.20
N GLY A 166 0.65 -3.76 14.30
CA GLY A 166 1.85 -3.00 14.63
C GLY A 166 1.56 -1.85 15.61
N TYR A 167 0.52 -1.06 15.38
CA TYR A 167 0.06 0.02 16.26
C TYR A 167 -0.18 -0.47 17.68
N TRP A 168 -0.79 -1.65 17.83
CA TRP A 168 -1.03 -2.31 19.12
C TRP A 168 0.18 -3.05 19.72
N GLY A 169 1.36 -2.96 19.08
CA GLY A 169 2.62 -3.50 19.60
C GLY A 169 2.92 -4.94 19.20
N VAL A 170 2.16 -5.53 18.26
CA VAL A 170 2.47 -6.87 17.74
C VAL A 170 3.72 -6.78 16.87
N PRO A 171 4.79 -7.54 17.18
CA PRO A 171 6.01 -7.53 16.37
C PRO A 171 5.73 -8.10 14.97
N HIS A 172 6.52 -7.68 13.98
CA HIS A 172 6.35 -8.12 12.60
C HIS A 172 6.53 -9.65 12.40
N GLY A 173 7.33 -10.29 13.27
CA GLY A 173 7.76 -11.67 13.09
C GLY A 173 8.79 -11.83 11.95
N PRO A 174 9.17 -13.06 11.56
CA PRO A 174 10.13 -13.25 10.48
C PRO A 174 9.61 -12.73 9.13
N TYR A 175 10.54 -12.31 8.28
CA TYR A 175 10.28 -11.98 6.89
C TYR A 175 9.83 -13.22 6.11
N LEU A 176 8.88 -13.02 5.19
CA LEU A 176 8.34 -14.04 4.31
C LEU A 176 8.28 -13.50 2.89
N MET A 177 8.73 -14.31 1.93
CA MET A 177 8.39 -14.11 0.53
C MET A 177 7.20 -15.00 0.20
N LEU A 178 6.05 -14.40 -0.12
CA LEU A 178 4.83 -15.13 -0.45
C LEU A 178 4.76 -15.41 -1.95
N PRO A 179 4.32 -16.62 -2.38
CA PRO A 179 4.09 -16.91 -3.79
C PRO A 179 3.06 -15.92 -4.36
N LEU A 180 3.36 -15.31 -5.50
CA LEU A 180 2.55 -14.29 -6.21
C LEU A 180 2.34 -12.96 -5.47
N PHE A 181 2.30 -12.95 -4.14
CA PHE A 181 2.02 -11.77 -3.32
C PHE A 181 3.27 -11.01 -2.86
N GLY A 182 4.47 -11.53 -3.13
CA GLY A 182 5.73 -10.84 -2.88
C GLY A 182 6.14 -10.75 -1.40
N PRO A 183 6.97 -9.75 -1.05
CA PRO A 183 7.44 -9.51 0.31
C PRO A 183 6.31 -9.33 1.34
N ALA A 184 6.49 -9.93 2.51
CA ALA A 184 5.61 -9.84 3.68
C ALA A 184 6.37 -10.10 4.98
N THR A 185 5.73 -9.86 6.12
CA THR A 185 6.09 -10.49 7.40
C THR A 185 4.97 -11.42 7.87
N VAL A 186 5.18 -12.22 8.91
CA VAL A 186 4.10 -13.06 9.48
C VAL A 186 2.90 -12.21 9.89
N ARG A 187 3.14 -11.08 10.57
CA ARG A 187 2.09 -10.14 10.96
C ARG A 187 1.34 -9.61 9.75
N ASP A 188 2.06 -9.23 8.71
CA ASP A 188 1.46 -8.60 7.54
C ASP A 188 0.73 -9.63 6.67
N GLY A 189 1.19 -10.88 6.64
CA GLY A 189 0.47 -12.00 6.02
C GLY A 189 -0.88 -12.25 6.68
N VAL A 190 -0.94 -12.26 8.02
CA VAL A 190 -2.21 -12.32 8.77
C VAL A 190 -3.07 -11.09 8.48
N GLY A 191 -2.46 -9.90 8.45
CA GLY A 191 -3.13 -8.65 8.09
C GLY A 191 -3.87 -8.74 6.75
N ARG A 192 -3.15 -9.17 5.70
CA ARG A 192 -3.72 -9.35 4.35
C ARG A 192 -4.91 -10.30 4.33
N VAL A 193 -4.93 -11.36 5.15
CA VAL A 193 -6.08 -12.29 5.24
C VAL A 193 -7.29 -11.59 5.85
N VAL A 194 -7.09 -10.82 6.93
CA VAL A 194 -8.17 -10.06 7.58
C VAL A 194 -8.72 -8.98 6.65
N ASP A 195 -7.84 -8.19 6.04
CA ASP A 195 -8.23 -7.13 5.10
C ASP A 195 -8.94 -7.71 3.87
N SER A 196 -8.52 -8.88 3.39
CA SER A 196 -9.20 -9.57 2.28
C SER A 196 -10.64 -9.96 2.63
N GLY A 197 -10.92 -10.31 3.89
CA GLY A 197 -12.28 -10.60 4.36
C GLY A 197 -13.13 -9.35 4.55
N ALA A 198 -12.50 -8.23 4.93
CA ALA A 198 -13.16 -6.92 5.03
C ALA A 198 -13.46 -6.30 3.65
N THR A 199 -12.69 -6.68 2.63
CA THR A 199 -12.88 -6.21 1.27
C THR A 199 -13.95 -7.05 0.55
N PHE A 200 -14.84 -6.39 -0.19
CA PHE A 200 -16.01 -7.00 -0.85
C PHE A 200 -15.73 -8.10 -1.89
N TYR A 201 -14.46 -8.30 -2.30
CA TYR A 201 -14.07 -9.24 -3.36
C TYR A 201 -14.49 -10.69 -3.09
N PHE A 202 -14.19 -11.23 -1.91
CA PHE A 202 -14.41 -12.66 -1.64
C PHE A 202 -15.84 -13.01 -1.26
N THR A 203 -16.64 -12.00 -0.90
CA THR A 203 -18.01 -12.19 -0.40
C THR A 203 -19.06 -12.00 -1.50
N LEU A 204 -18.82 -11.11 -2.48
CA LEU A 204 -19.83 -10.76 -3.50
C LEU A 204 -19.55 -11.33 -4.89
N LEU A 205 -18.30 -11.68 -5.20
CA LEU A 205 -17.93 -12.21 -6.51
C LEU A 205 -17.61 -13.70 -6.44
N PRO A 206 -17.92 -14.47 -7.50
CA PRO A 206 -17.39 -15.81 -7.64
C PRO A 206 -15.86 -15.74 -7.70
N ILE A 207 -15.20 -16.80 -7.23
CA ILE A 207 -13.74 -16.82 -7.09
C ILE A 207 -12.99 -16.42 -8.37
N TRP A 208 -13.50 -16.82 -9.54
CA TRP A 208 -12.95 -16.45 -10.85
C TRP A 208 -13.02 -14.94 -11.11
N GLY A 209 -14.10 -14.27 -10.70
CA GLY A 209 -14.24 -12.81 -10.83
C GLY A 209 -13.19 -12.08 -9.99
N THR A 210 -12.93 -12.56 -8.77
CA THR A 210 -11.87 -12.02 -7.91
C THR A 210 -10.50 -12.17 -8.54
N PHE A 211 -10.18 -13.34 -9.11
CA PHE A 211 -8.91 -13.55 -9.82
C PHE A 211 -8.76 -12.66 -11.05
N ILE A 212 -9.84 -12.42 -11.80
CA ILE A 212 -9.81 -11.51 -12.95
C ILE A 212 -9.47 -10.09 -12.48
N ILE A 213 -10.17 -9.57 -11.47
CA ILE A 213 -9.94 -8.19 -11.02
C ILE A 213 -8.55 -8.03 -10.43
N ARG A 214 -8.10 -8.97 -9.59
CA ARG A 214 -6.73 -8.98 -9.05
C ARG A 214 -5.67 -9.10 -10.14
N GLY A 215 -5.94 -9.88 -11.19
CA GLY A 215 -5.06 -10.00 -12.35
C GLY A 215 -4.96 -8.69 -13.13
N VAL A 216 -6.09 -8.03 -13.38
CA VAL A 216 -6.11 -6.71 -14.02
C VAL A 216 -5.36 -5.68 -13.18
N ASP A 217 -5.57 -5.67 -11.86
CA ASP A 217 -4.87 -4.77 -10.93
C ASP A 217 -3.35 -5.02 -10.96
N LEU A 218 -2.92 -6.29 -10.91
CA LEU A 218 -1.51 -6.66 -11.02
C LEU A 218 -0.88 -6.20 -12.34
N LEU A 219 -1.55 -6.42 -13.48
CA LEU A 219 -1.07 -5.97 -14.79
C LEU A 219 -1.04 -4.44 -14.87
N ASN A 220 -2.05 -3.78 -14.30
CA ASN A 220 -2.14 -2.33 -14.29
C ASN A 220 -1.00 -1.73 -13.46
N LEU A 221 -0.78 -2.24 -12.25
CA LEU A 221 0.33 -1.86 -11.39
C LEU A 221 1.66 -2.09 -12.10
N ARG A 222 1.94 -3.32 -12.54
CA ARG A 222 3.20 -3.64 -13.22
C ARG A 222 3.42 -2.78 -14.47
N SER A 223 2.36 -2.39 -15.19
CA SER A 223 2.45 -1.53 -16.38
C SER A 223 2.90 -0.10 -16.08
N ARG A 224 2.69 0.40 -14.85
CA ARG A 224 3.13 1.72 -14.40
C ARG A 224 4.61 1.72 -14.02
N TYR A 225 5.08 0.61 -13.46
CA TYR A 225 6.45 0.44 -12.95
C TYR A 225 7.28 -0.49 -13.83
N LEU A 226 7.13 -0.41 -15.16
CA LEU A 226 7.79 -1.37 -16.06
C LEU A 226 9.31 -1.17 -16.02
N GLU A 227 9.73 0.07 -16.23
CA GLU A 227 11.10 0.50 -16.36
C GLU A 227 11.82 0.48 -15.01
N GLU A 228 11.22 1.04 -13.97
CA GLU A 228 11.78 1.21 -12.62
C GLU A 228 12.12 -0.13 -11.98
N VAL A 229 11.24 -1.12 -12.12
CA VAL A 229 11.48 -2.48 -11.62
C VAL A 229 12.55 -3.20 -12.44
N ASP A 230 12.57 -2.99 -13.76
CA ASP A 230 13.59 -3.60 -14.62
C ASP A 230 14.97 -2.98 -14.39
N GLU A 231 15.04 -1.68 -14.10
CA GLU A 231 16.24 -0.95 -13.69
C GLU A 231 16.72 -1.38 -12.31
N SER A 232 15.84 -1.35 -11.30
CA SER A 232 16.16 -1.81 -9.94
C SER A 232 16.69 -3.24 -9.93
N ARG A 233 16.13 -4.12 -10.78
CA ARG A 233 16.62 -5.49 -10.94
C ARG A 233 18.02 -5.56 -11.56
N ARG A 234 18.31 -4.73 -12.56
CA ARG A 234 19.62 -4.72 -13.25
C ARG A 234 20.72 -4.13 -12.38
N ASP A 235 20.39 -3.11 -11.60
CA ASP A 235 21.37 -2.33 -10.84
C ASP A 235 21.64 -2.93 -9.46
N ALA A 236 20.69 -3.68 -8.89
CA ALA A 236 20.88 -4.35 -7.62
C ALA A 236 21.91 -5.50 -7.73
N PHE A 237 22.92 -5.48 -6.85
CA PHE A 237 23.87 -6.60 -6.72
C PHE A 237 23.17 -7.90 -6.27
N ASP A 238 22.22 -7.79 -5.34
CA ASP A 238 21.32 -8.87 -4.93
C ASP A 238 19.89 -8.32 -4.86
N TYR A 239 19.13 -8.55 -5.95
CA TYR A 239 17.77 -8.03 -6.09
C TYR A 239 16.80 -8.55 -5.00
N TYR A 240 17.05 -9.75 -4.45
CA TYR A 240 16.23 -10.28 -3.37
C TYR A 240 16.48 -9.52 -2.05
N VAL A 241 17.75 -9.28 -1.70
CA VAL A 241 18.11 -8.54 -0.48
C VAL A 241 17.58 -7.11 -0.59
N PHE A 242 17.76 -6.49 -1.76
CA PHE A 242 17.21 -5.18 -2.08
C PHE A 242 15.70 -5.11 -1.81
N MET A 243 14.92 -6.03 -2.38
CA MET A 243 13.46 -6.06 -2.18
C MET A 243 13.05 -6.29 -0.73
N ARG A 244 13.77 -7.16 0.00
CA ARG A 244 13.51 -7.43 1.42
C ARG A 244 13.74 -6.17 2.26
N GLU A 245 14.85 -5.49 2.06
CA GLU A 245 15.21 -4.30 2.85
C GLU A 245 14.27 -3.13 2.56
N ALA A 246 13.97 -2.88 1.28
CA ALA A 246 12.98 -1.87 0.88
C ALA A 246 11.60 -2.15 1.51
N TYR A 247 11.17 -3.41 1.53
CA TYR A 247 9.90 -3.80 2.16
C TYR A 247 9.91 -3.57 3.67
N MET A 248 10.94 -4.07 4.37
CA MET A 248 11.04 -3.96 5.83
C MET A 248 11.10 -2.49 6.28
N GLN A 249 11.90 -1.68 5.57
CA GLN A 249 12.02 -0.25 5.84
C GLN A 249 10.69 0.49 5.63
N ASN A 250 10.03 0.28 4.48
CA ASN A 250 8.72 0.86 4.22
C ASN A 250 7.72 0.45 5.30
N ARG A 251 7.77 -0.81 5.73
CA ARG A 251 6.85 -1.33 6.73
C ARG A 251 7.04 -0.71 8.10
N ASP A 252 8.28 -0.55 8.54
CA ASP A 252 8.59 0.08 9.82
C ASP A 252 8.19 1.56 9.81
N ALA A 253 8.40 2.27 8.69
CA ALA A 253 7.96 3.65 8.50
C ALA A 253 6.43 3.77 8.60
N LYS A 254 5.67 2.89 7.95
CA LYS A 254 4.20 2.86 8.02
C LYS A 254 3.70 2.64 9.46
N VAL A 255 4.28 1.67 10.18
CA VAL A 255 3.88 1.39 11.57
C VAL A 255 4.27 2.55 12.52
N ALA A 256 5.42 3.18 12.32
CA ALA A 256 5.84 4.35 13.09
C ALA A 256 4.90 5.54 12.85
N ARG A 257 4.62 5.86 11.58
CA ARG A 257 3.61 6.87 11.20
C ARG A 257 2.26 6.55 11.82
N ALA A 258 1.88 5.28 11.85
CA ALA A 258 0.62 4.86 12.46
C ALA A 258 0.52 5.16 13.96
N ARG A 259 1.64 5.10 14.68
CA ARG A 259 1.72 5.47 16.10
C ARG A 259 1.91 6.97 16.35
N GLY A 260 2.06 7.77 15.29
CA GLY A 260 2.43 9.18 15.41
C GLY A 260 3.87 9.39 15.88
N GLU A 261 4.75 8.42 15.61
CA GLU A 261 6.17 8.48 15.94
C GLU A 261 6.95 9.10 14.77
N ASP A 262 7.91 10.00 15.07
CA ASP A 262 8.86 10.50 14.08
C ASP A 262 9.81 9.37 13.68
N TYR A 263 9.63 8.81 12.48
CA TYR A 263 10.54 7.81 11.95
C TYR A 263 11.86 8.48 11.50
N GLN A 264 12.82 8.55 12.43
CA GLN A 264 14.18 9.04 12.15
C GLN A 264 15.00 7.92 11.52
N ARG A 265 15.27 8.06 10.22
CA ARG A 265 16.05 7.11 9.41
C ARG A 265 17.52 7.13 9.83
N ALA A 266 18.18 5.98 9.88
CA ALA A 266 19.63 5.94 9.93
C ALA A 266 20.17 6.44 8.58
N ALA A 267 21.03 7.46 8.58
CA ALA A 267 21.51 8.17 7.39
C ALA A 267 22.27 7.28 6.36
N ASP A 268 22.53 6.02 6.68
CA ASP A 268 23.20 5.07 5.79
C ASP A 268 22.22 4.30 4.87
N ASP A 269 20.90 4.39 5.12
CA ASP A 269 19.87 3.59 4.43
C ASP A 269 19.01 4.39 3.42
N ASP A 270 19.50 5.53 2.93
CA ASP A 270 18.75 6.53 2.13
C ASP A 270 18.37 6.11 0.69
N LEU A 271 18.62 4.88 0.25
CA LEU A 271 18.49 4.58 -1.18
C LEU A 271 17.06 4.36 -1.71
N TYR A 272 16.05 4.06 -0.89
CA TYR A 272 14.87 3.33 -1.42
C TYR A 272 13.53 3.68 -0.78
N TYR A 273 13.17 4.96 -0.79
CA TYR A 273 11.78 5.36 -0.55
C TYR A 273 11.04 5.36 -1.88
N PHE A 274 10.11 4.41 -2.06
CA PHE A 274 9.08 4.52 -3.08
C PHE A 274 7.91 5.23 -2.44
N ASP A 275 7.74 6.52 -2.71
CA ASP A 275 6.47 7.16 -2.43
C ASP A 275 5.51 6.83 -3.56
N ASP A 276 4.48 6.06 -3.24
CA ASP A 276 3.37 5.82 -4.17
C ASP A 276 2.65 7.16 -4.51
N GLU A 277 2.85 8.22 -3.71
CA GLU A 277 2.32 9.58 -3.91
C GLU A 277 3.06 10.39 -4.99
N GLU A 278 4.38 10.22 -5.15
CA GLU A 278 5.19 11.10 -6.00
C GLU A 278 4.92 10.85 -7.51
N LEU A 279 4.64 9.61 -7.88
CA LEU A 279 4.41 9.21 -9.27
C LEU A 279 3.00 9.55 -9.79
N GLU A 280 2.01 9.71 -8.92
CA GLU A 280 0.68 10.18 -9.33
C GLU A 280 0.64 11.69 -9.58
N ILE A 281 1.40 12.43 -8.77
CA ILE A 281 1.63 13.86 -8.99
C ILE A 281 2.42 14.04 -10.29
N GLU A 282 3.43 13.22 -10.54
CA GLU A 282 4.21 13.29 -11.77
C GLU A 282 3.36 12.99 -13.01
N GLU A 283 2.59 11.89 -13.02
CA GLU A 283 1.71 11.55 -14.15
C GLU A 283 0.61 12.62 -14.40
N TYR A 284 0.06 13.21 -13.34
CA TYR A 284 -0.89 14.33 -13.45
C TYR A 284 -0.24 15.58 -14.03
N ASN A 285 0.92 15.98 -13.52
CA ASN A 285 1.66 17.15 -13.99
C ASN A 285 2.04 17.00 -15.47
N ASP A 286 2.48 15.81 -15.86
CA ASP A 286 2.83 15.46 -17.23
C ASP A 286 1.62 15.59 -18.19
N GLN A 287 0.41 15.27 -17.72
CA GLN A 287 -0.82 15.48 -18.50
C GLN A 287 -1.20 16.97 -18.61
N VAL A 288 -1.03 17.74 -17.54
CA VAL A 288 -1.29 19.18 -17.53
C VAL A 288 -0.33 19.92 -18.47
N GLU A 289 0.96 19.59 -18.42
CA GLU A 289 1.97 20.19 -19.30
C GLU A 289 1.69 19.91 -20.78
N ARG A 290 1.34 18.66 -21.13
CA ARG A 290 0.93 18.31 -22.50
C ARG A 290 -0.31 19.07 -22.97
N LYS A 291 -1.27 19.37 -22.08
CA LYS A 291 -2.45 20.20 -22.42
C LYS A 291 -2.04 21.65 -22.68
N LEU A 292 -1.20 22.21 -21.82
CA LEU A 292 -0.71 23.59 -21.95
C LEU A 292 0.08 23.78 -23.26
N GLN A 293 0.95 22.83 -23.61
CA GLN A 293 1.71 22.87 -24.86
C GLN A 293 0.79 22.87 -26.09
N ARG A 294 -0.23 22.00 -26.13
CA ARG A 294 -1.21 21.95 -27.23
C ARG A 294 -2.00 23.24 -27.36
N GLU A 295 -2.38 23.88 -26.25
CA GLU A 295 -3.07 25.18 -26.29
C GLU A 295 -2.17 26.29 -26.80
N GLN A 296 -0.89 26.29 -26.42
CA GLN A 296 0.10 27.26 -26.90
C GLN A 296 0.36 27.10 -28.40
N GLU A 297 0.51 25.87 -28.88
CA GLU A 297 0.67 25.58 -30.31
C GLU A 297 -0.55 26.02 -31.12
N LYS A 298 -1.76 25.75 -30.60
CA LYS A 298 -3.00 26.19 -31.25
C LYS A 298 -3.09 27.71 -31.34
N LYS A 299 -2.78 28.43 -30.24
CA LYS A 299 -2.74 29.90 -30.25
C LYS A 299 -1.71 30.46 -31.22
N LYS A 300 -0.56 29.79 -31.36
CA LYS A 300 0.47 30.18 -32.31
C LYS A 300 0.01 30.01 -33.76
N GLN A 301 -0.62 28.88 -34.07
CA GLN A 301 -1.21 28.61 -35.39
C GLN A 301 -2.32 29.60 -35.74
N ASP A 302 -3.20 29.93 -34.79
CA ASP A 302 -4.28 30.90 -34.98
C ASP A 302 -3.73 32.32 -35.26
N ASN A 303 -2.65 32.72 -34.57
CA ASN A 303 -1.97 34.00 -34.81
C ASN A 303 -1.21 34.05 -36.13
N GLU A 304 -0.60 32.95 -36.57
CA GLU A 304 0.06 32.87 -37.88
C GLU A 304 -0.97 32.92 -39.02
N ALA A 305 -2.13 32.28 -38.84
CA ALA A 305 -3.23 32.31 -39.80
C ALA A 305 -3.89 33.69 -39.93
N SER A 306 -4.06 34.43 -38.82
CA SER A 306 -4.58 35.82 -38.87
C SER A 306 -3.59 36.78 -39.54
N THR A 307 -2.30 36.66 -39.24
CA THR A 307 -1.25 37.50 -39.85
C THR A 307 -1.13 37.28 -41.36
N GLN A 308 -1.27 36.05 -41.85
CA GLN A 308 -1.27 35.76 -43.29
C GLN A 308 -2.52 36.29 -44.00
N LYS A 309 -3.67 36.30 -43.31
CA LYS A 309 -4.92 36.83 -43.85
C LYS A 309 -4.86 38.35 -43.99
N ASP A 310 -4.33 39.05 -42.99
CA ASP A 310 -4.13 40.50 -43.03
C ASP A 310 -3.08 40.92 -44.08
N ALA A 311 -2.02 40.12 -44.27
CA ALA A 311 -1.03 40.36 -45.33
C ALA A 311 -1.55 40.08 -46.75
N GLY A 312 -2.59 39.26 -46.90
CA GLY A 312 -3.27 38.98 -48.16
C GLY A 312 -4.23 40.08 -48.59
N GLU A 313 -4.92 40.73 -47.64
CA GLU A 313 -5.85 41.84 -47.91
C GLU A 313 -5.15 43.16 -48.29
N VAL A 314 -3.88 43.36 -47.89
CA VAL A 314 -3.10 44.56 -48.28
C VAL A 314 -2.58 44.49 -49.73
N LYS A 315 -2.73 43.34 -50.42
CA LYS A 315 -2.26 43.13 -51.80
C LYS A 315 -3.37 43.12 -52.87
N GLN A 316 -4.61 43.47 -52.52
CA GLN A 316 -5.71 43.75 -53.47
C GLN A 316 -6.09 45.22 -53.43
#